data_AF-A0A7W9AFX4-F1
#
_entry.id   AF-A0A7W9AFX4-F1
#
_cell.length_a   1.000
_cell.length_b   1.000
_cell.length_c   1.000
_cell.angle_alpha   90.00
_cell.angle_beta   90.00
_cell.angle_gamma   90.00
#
_symmetry.space_group_name_H-M   'P 1'
#
loop_
_entity.id
_entity.type
_entity.pdbx_description
1 polymer ?
#
loop_
_entity_poly.entity_id
_entity_poly.type
_entity_poly.pdbx_seq_one_letter_code
_entity_poly.pdbx_strand_id
1 'polypeptide(L)'
;MPDDARPDRSGILVSLDFVRDPSNCFEGVSIMVRMHPGSKAIENGMASSILDVLCDRLVPVWFSDGTKKMLMHPEDCVASLVISGGAAPPHLRDEVAAWRERYGVFATKG
;
A
#
# COMPACT_ATOMS: atom_id res chain seq x y z
N MET A 1 17.72 7.86 2.64
CA MET A 1 17.54 6.85 1.57
C MET A 1 18.93 6.42 1.09
N PRO A 2 19.16 5.13 0.83
CA PRO A 2 20.39 4.65 0.17
C PRO A 2 20.53 5.25 -1.24
N ASP A 3 21.76 5.44 -1.70
CA ASP A 3 22.07 6.07 -3.00
C ASP A 3 21.59 5.28 -4.23
N ASP A 4 21.34 3.99 -4.05
CA ASP A 4 20.80 3.09 -5.07
C ASP A 4 19.27 3.11 -5.13
N ALA A 5 18.61 3.67 -4.11
CA ALA A 5 17.16 3.83 -4.09
C ALA A 5 16.67 5.06 -4.87
N ARG A 6 17.59 5.86 -5.45
CA ARG A 6 17.24 7.01 -6.30
C ARG A 6 16.44 6.56 -7.52
N PRO A 7 15.36 7.25 -7.92
CA PRO A 7 14.46 6.78 -8.98
C PRO A 7 15.15 6.47 -10.32
N ASP A 8 16.17 7.26 -10.67
CA ASP A 8 16.98 7.08 -11.89
C ASP A 8 17.87 5.82 -11.87
N ARG A 9 18.13 5.25 -10.68
CA ARG A 9 19.01 4.09 -10.48
C ARG A 9 18.24 2.84 -10.05
N SER A 10 17.19 3.01 -9.27
CA SER A 10 16.34 1.92 -8.79
C SER A 10 15.38 1.43 -9.86
N GLY A 11 15.01 2.29 -10.82
CA GLY A 11 13.91 2.02 -11.73
C GLY A 11 12.57 1.87 -11.00
N ILE A 12 12.44 2.47 -9.82
CA ILE A 12 11.24 2.51 -8.99
C ILE A 12 10.97 3.96 -8.60
N LEU A 13 9.73 4.40 -8.82
CA LEU A 13 9.18 5.64 -8.31
C LEU A 13 8.34 5.36 -7.06
N VAL A 14 8.60 6.06 -5.97
CA VAL A 14 7.76 6.03 -4.77
C VAL A 14 7.10 7.39 -4.62
N SER A 15 5.76 7.43 -4.60
CA SER A 15 4.96 8.63 -4.39
C SER A 15 4.00 8.46 -3.22
N LEU A 16 3.50 9.59 -2.71
CA LEU A 16 2.36 9.64 -1.79
C LEU A 16 1.16 10.17 -2.56
N ASP A 17 0.11 9.36 -2.65
CA ASP A 17 -1.10 9.66 -3.40
C ASP A 17 -2.20 10.13 -2.44
N PHE A 18 -2.94 11.15 -2.85
CA PHE A 18 -4.11 11.68 -2.15
C PHE A 18 -5.32 11.63 -3.09
N VAL A 19 -6.30 10.80 -2.76
CA VAL A 19 -7.53 10.64 -3.56
C VAL A 19 -8.72 11.10 -2.74
N ARG A 20 -9.40 12.14 -3.23
CA ARG A 20 -10.51 12.77 -2.50
C ARG A 20 -11.75 11.89 -2.42
N ASP A 21 -12.05 11.16 -3.49
CA ASP A 21 -13.20 10.26 -3.59
C ASP A 21 -12.70 8.87 -4.01
N PRO A 22 -12.10 8.12 -3.08
CA PRO A 22 -11.45 6.86 -3.39
C PRO A 22 -12.47 5.73 -3.58
N SER A 23 -12.16 4.74 -4.43
CA SER A 23 -13.05 3.59 -4.63
C SER A 23 -13.10 2.66 -3.42
N ASN A 24 -12.07 2.70 -2.57
CA ASN A 24 -12.05 2.10 -1.25
C ASN A 24 -11.18 2.94 -0.30
N CYS A 25 -11.37 2.81 1.01
CA CYS A 25 -10.71 3.68 1.99
C CYS A 25 -9.17 3.71 1.89
N PHE A 26 -8.53 2.64 1.43
CA PHE A 26 -7.07 2.55 1.32
C PHE A 26 -6.46 3.31 0.13
N GLU A 27 -7.28 3.88 -0.75
CA GLU A 27 -6.78 4.77 -1.81
C GLU A 27 -6.77 6.25 -1.38
N GLY A 28 -7.43 6.61 -0.28
CA GLY A 28 -7.60 8.00 0.14
C GLY A 28 -6.27 8.72 0.41
N VAL A 29 -5.39 8.08 1.20
CA VAL A 29 -3.99 8.51 1.38
C VAL A 29 -3.12 7.27 1.41
N SER A 30 -2.25 7.10 0.42
CA SER A 30 -1.48 5.87 0.27
C SER A 30 -0.12 6.10 -0.37
N ILE A 31 0.81 5.19 -0.10
CA ILE A 31 2.11 5.17 -0.77
C ILE A 31 1.95 4.34 -2.04
N MET A 32 2.37 4.91 -3.18
CA MET A 32 2.37 4.24 -4.47
C MET A 32 3.81 3.94 -4.87
N VAL A 33 4.12 2.65 -5.05
CA VAL A 33 5.40 2.15 -5.55
C VAL A 33 5.17 1.73 -7.00
N ARG A 34 5.77 2.45 -7.95
CA ARG A 34 5.62 2.20 -9.38
C ARG A 34 6.96 1.82 -10.01
N MET A 35 6.99 0.76 -10.80
CA MET A 35 8.15 0.44 -11.62
C MET A 35 8.22 1.32 -12.87
N HIS A 36 9.44 1.70 -13.24
CA HIS A 36 9.69 2.23 -14.57
C HIS A 36 9.60 1.13 -15.64
N PRO A 37 9.08 1.44 -16.85
CA PRO A 37 9.08 0.48 -17.96
C PRO A 37 10.49 -0.05 -18.25
N GLY A 38 10.63 -1.38 -18.32
CA GLY A 38 11.93 -2.04 -18.55
C GLY A 38 12.86 -2.08 -17.33
N SER A 39 12.39 -1.65 -16.15
CA SER A 39 13.13 -1.77 -14.90
C SER A 39 13.31 -3.23 -14.50
N LYS A 40 14.49 -3.57 -13.97
CA LYS A 40 14.81 -4.90 -13.41
C LYS A 40 14.61 -4.97 -11.89
N ALA A 41 13.84 -4.03 -11.34
CA ALA A 41 13.67 -3.83 -9.90
C ALA A 41 13.05 -5.02 -9.15
N ILE A 42 12.26 -5.84 -9.84
CA ILE A 42 11.75 -7.09 -9.28
C ILE A 42 12.88 -8.13 -9.29
N GLU A 43 13.52 -8.34 -10.44
CA GLU A 43 14.54 -9.38 -10.63
C GLU A 43 15.77 -9.17 -9.76
N ASN A 44 16.14 -7.93 -9.47
CA ASN A 44 17.27 -7.59 -8.62
C ASN A 44 16.91 -7.44 -7.13
N GLY A 45 15.66 -7.70 -6.74
CA GLY A 45 15.20 -7.66 -5.35
C GLY A 45 15.01 -6.27 -4.74
N MET A 46 15.20 -5.20 -5.53
CA MET A 46 15.07 -3.82 -5.03
C MET A 46 13.63 -3.46 -4.67
N ALA A 47 12.65 -3.95 -5.43
CA ALA A 47 11.23 -3.75 -5.13
C ALA A 47 10.86 -4.39 -3.78
N SER A 48 11.34 -5.61 -3.51
CA SER A 48 11.12 -6.27 -2.21
C SER A 48 11.73 -5.47 -1.07
N SER A 49 12.99 -5.04 -1.22
CA SER A 49 13.70 -4.29 -0.18
C SER A 49 13.00 -2.97 0.17
N ILE A 50 12.42 -2.28 -0.83
CA ILE A 50 11.64 -1.07 -0.59
C ILE A 50 10.32 -1.41 0.10
N LEU A 51 9.61 -2.44 -0.36
CA LEU A 51 8.34 -2.85 0.22
C LEU A 51 8.50 -3.26 1.70
N ASP A 52 9.57 -4.00 2.04
CA ASP A 52 9.85 -4.42 3.42
C ASP A 52 9.98 -3.23 4.37
N VAL A 53 10.51 -2.10 3.89
CA VAL A 53 10.65 -0.87 4.69
C VAL A 53 9.34 -0.09 4.78
N LEU A 54 8.50 -0.14 3.73
CA LEU A 54 7.28 0.66 3.64
C LEU A 54 6.08 -0.03 4.32
N CYS A 55 6.03 -1.36 4.32
CA CYS A 55 4.91 -2.17 4.80
C CYS A 55 4.88 -2.38 6.33
N ASP A 56 5.51 -1.49 7.11
CA ASP A 56 5.61 -1.58 8.58
C ASP A 56 4.79 -0.48 9.30
N ARG A 57 3.98 0.28 8.57
CA ARG A 57 3.23 1.42 9.12
C ARG A 57 1.77 1.36 8.71
N LEU A 58 0.89 1.95 9.53
CA LEU A 58 -0.52 2.19 9.22
C LEU A 58 -0.71 3.23 8.08
N VAL A 59 -0.12 2.98 6.92
CA VAL A 59 -0.26 3.71 5.67
C VAL A 59 -0.33 2.66 4.55
N PRO A 60 -1.38 2.63 3.73
CA PRO A 60 -1.51 1.63 2.68
C PRO A 60 -0.39 1.77 1.67
N VAL A 61 0.14 0.64 1.22
CA VAL A 61 1.17 0.60 0.19
C VAL A 61 0.60 -0.13 -1.02
N TRP A 62 0.52 0.58 -2.13
CA TRP A 62 0.17 0.04 -3.43
C TRP A 62 1.41 -0.16 -4.26
N PHE A 63 1.44 -1.24 -5.02
CA PHE A 63 2.47 -1.52 -6.00
C PHE A 63 1.87 -1.55 -7.40
N SER A 64 2.60 -1.03 -8.39
CA SER A 64 2.26 -1.17 -9.79
C SER A 64 3.48 -1.43 -10.67
N ASP A 65 3.37 -2.44 -11.52
CA ASP A 65 4.36 -2.79 -12.56
C ASP A 65 4.09 -2.06 -13.90
N GLY A 66 3.10 -1.16 -13.93
CA GLY A 66 2.63 -0.48 -15.14
C GLY A 66 1.51 -1.19 -15.88
N THR A 67 1.22 -2.46 -15.57
CA THR A 67 0.10 -3.24 -16.11
C THR A 67 -0.97 -3.53 -15.07
N LYS A 68 -0.56 -3.79 -13.83
CA LYS A 68 -1.44 -4.10 -12.71
C LYS A 68 -1.13 -3.18 -11.53
N LYS A 69 -2.15 -2.94 -10.70
CA LYS A 69 -2.06 -2.29 -9.39
C LYS A 69 -2.47 -3.31 -8.33
N MET A 70 -1.69 -3.44 -7.26
CA MET A 70 -1.92 -4.41 -6.17
C MET A 70 -1.70 -3.73 -4.82
N LEU A 71 -2.55 -4.06 -3.84
CA LEU A 71 -2.37 -3.63 -2.45
C LEU A 71 -1.34 -4.56 -1.80
N MET A 72 -0.22 -4.00 -1.37
CA MET A 72 0.85 -4.73 -0.69
C MET A 72 0.77 -4.61 0.83
N HIS A 73 0.17 -3.52 1.33
CA HIS A 73 -0.07 -3.32 2.75
C HIS A 73 -1.35 -2.49 2.96
N PRO A 74 -2.25 -2.86 3.91
CA PRO A 74 -2.17 -4.05 4.76
C PRO A 74 -2.32 -5.36 3.99
N GLU A 75 -2.12 -6.50 4.67
CA GLU A 75 -2.39 -7.81 4.10
C GLU A 75 -3.85 -7.94 3.64
N ASP A 76 -4.10 -8.74 2.60
CA ASP A 76 -5.42 -8.87 1.96
C ASP A 76 -6.52 -9.29 2.93
N CYS A 77 -6.21 -10.13 3.91
CA CYS A 77 -7.16 -10.57 4.93
C CYS A 77 -7.61 -9.40 5.84
N VAL A 78 -6.68 -8.54 6.24
CA VAL A 78 -6.95 -7.33 7.02
C VAL A 78 -7.68 -6.31 6.15
N ALA A 79 -7.22 -6.09 4.91
CA ALA A 79 -7.83 -5.16 3.98
C ALA A 79 -9.30 -5.51 3.72
N SER A 80 -9.59 -6.78 3.44
CA SER A 80 -10.94 -7.29 3.21
C SER A 80 -11.85 -7.08 4.43
N LEU A 81 -11.34 -7.32 5.64
CA LEU A 81 -12.10 -7.07 6.88
C LEU A 81 -12.37 -5.57 7.08
N VAL A 82 -11.38 -4.71 6.86
CA VAL A 82 -11.55 -3.25 6.99
C VAL A 82 -12.60 -2.75 6.00
N ILE A 83 -12.51 -3.11 4.73
CA ILE A 83 -13.43 -2.68 3.66
C ILE A 83 -14.85 -3.20 3.91
N SER A 84 -14.99 -4.48 4.26
CA SER A 84 -16.32 -5.11 4.44
C SER A 84 -17.05 -4.70 5.72
N GLY A 85 -16.34 -4.16 6.71
CA GLY A 85 -16.90 -3.93 8.04
C GLY A 85 -17.10 -5.20 8.89
N GLY A 86 -16.68 -6.37 8.40
CA GLY A 86 -16.87 -7.66 9.09
C GLY A 86 -16.21 -7.77 10.47
N ALA A 87 -16.64 -8.74 11.28
CA ALA A 87 -16.03 -9.01 12.57
C ALA A 87 -14.63 -9.62 12.39
N ALA A 88 -13.61 -8.96 12.92
CA ALA A 88 -12.23 -9.45 12.85
C ALA A 88 -12.01 -10.63 13.83
N PRO A 89 -11.29 -11.69 13.42
CA PRO A 89 -10.88 -12.74 14.33
C PRO A 89 -9.95 -12.19 15.42
N PRO A 90 -9.83 -12.86 16.59
CA PRO A 90 -9.11 -12.30 17.74
C PRO A 90 -7.68 -11.83 17.44
N HIS A 91 -6.95 -12.55 16.58
CA HIS A 91 -5.57 -12.22 16.23
C HIS A 91 -5.41 -11.03 15.27
N LEU A 92 -6.46 -10.60 14.57
CA LEU A 92 -6.46 -9.43 13.67
C LEU A 92 -7.25 -8.25 14.22
N ARG A 93 -7.87 -8.40 15.39
CA ARG A 93 -8.85 -7.43 15.91
C ARG A 93 -8.24 -6.05 16.09
N ASP A 94 -7.08 -5.99 16.72
CA ASP A 94 -6.43 -4.73 17.06
C ASP A 94 -5.92 -4.02 15.80
N GLU A 95 -5.36 -4.78 14.85
CA GLU A 95 -4.91 -4.23 13.57
C GLU A 95 -6.07 -3.70 12.74
N VAL A 96 -7.14 -4.49 12.55
CA VAL A 96 -8.34 -4.06 11.80
C VAL A 96 -8.97 -2.83 12.46
N ALA A 97 -9.02 -2.77 13.80
CA ALA A 97 -9.53 -1.61 14.51
C ALA A 97 -8.68 -0.35 14.25
N ALA A 98 -7.35 -0.47 14.32
CA ALA A 98 -6.44 0.64 14.06
C ALA A 98 -6.58 1.18 12.62
N TRP A 99 -6.72 0.29 11.63
CA TRP A 99 -6.99 0.69 10.25
C TRP A 99 -8.32 1.43 10.10
N ARG A 100 -9.40 0.90 10.70
CA ARG A 100 -10.72 1.55 10.64
C ARG A 100 -10.74 2.89 11.33
N GLU A 101 -10.06 3.04 12.45
CA GLU A 101 -9.93 4.32 13.15
C GLU A 101 -9.23 5.36 12.26
N ARG A 102 -8.10 4.99 11.66
CA ARG A 102 -7.28 5.91 10.87
C ARG A 102 -7.85 6.23 9.49
N TYR A 103 -8.41 5.23 8.80
CA TYR A 103 -8.89 5.34 7.42
C TYR A 103 -10.41 5.38 7.27
N GLY A 104 -11.16 5.29 8.38
CA GLY A 104 -12.62 5.40 8.38
C GLY A 104 -13.14 6.73 7.82
N VAL A 105 -12.33 7.79 7.83
CA VAL A 105 -12.66 9.08 7.20
C VAL A 105 -12.82 8.98 5.67
N PHE A 106 -12.20 7.97 5.05
CA PHE A 106 -12.29 7.66 3.61
C PHE A 106 -13.22 6.50 3.31
N ALA A 107 -13.80 5.86 4.33
CA ALA A 107 -14.83 4.86 4.10
C ALA A 107 -16.04 5.58 3.51
N THR A 108 -16.33 5.31 2.24
CA THR A 108 -17.49 5.85 1.54
C THR A 108 -18.71 5.54 2.40
N LYS A 109 -19.51 6.57 2.74
CA LYS A 109 -20.83 6.35 3.34
C LYS A 109 -21.66 5.61 2.29
N GLY A 110 -21.68 4.28 2.37
CA GLY A 110 -22.68 3.45 1.71
C GLY A 110 -24.06 3.78 2.24
#